data_AF-A0A953A9L9-F1
#
_entry.id   AF-A0A953A9L9-F1
#
_cell.length_a   1.000
_cell.length_b   1.000
_cell.length_c   1.000
_cell.angle_alpha   90.00
_cell.angle_beta   90.00
_cell.angle_gamma   90.00
#
_symmetry.space_group_name_H-M   'P 1'
#
loop_
_entity.id
_entity.type
_entity.pdbx_description
1 polymer ?
#
loop_
_entity_poly.entity_id
_entity_poly.type
_entity_poly.pdbx_seq_one_letter_code
_entity_poly.pdbx_strand_id
1 'polypeptide(L)'
;MRLTYDPTTNALRLSLDREPGEPSRTVDLPGYVDVGEGGRLVGVEIMPPPSLDLTTALQPWTDDPVAAEYVDLDPDSVYITLSVPEEGIDREQVRAAQATLRAELDGTQRLVALAIPRRGTGYEISYPSGNQ
;
A
#
# COMPACT_ATOMS: atom_id res chain seq x y z
N MET A 1 8.15 5.90 5.53
CA MET A 1 6.98 4.99 5.69
C MET A 1 7.41 3.75 6.45
N ARG A 2 6.46 3.04 7.09
CA ARG A 2 6.71 1.83 7.87
C ARG A 2 5.75 0.72 7.44
N LEU A 3 6.31 -0.45 7.15
CA LEU A 3 5.57 -1.66 6.82
C LEU A 3 5.71 -2.66 7.97
N THR A 4 4.60 -3.08 8.56
CA THR A 4 4.58 -4.09 9.64
C THR A 4 3.76 -5.30 9.24
N TYR A 5 4.05 -6.46 9.81
CA TYR A 5 3.27 -7.67 9.60
C TYR A 5 2.22 -7.83 10.70
N ASP A 6 0.96 -7.98 10.30
CA ASP A 6 -0.14 -8.38 11.18
C ASP A 6 -0.43 -9.89 11.01
N PRO A 7 -0.09 -10.72 12.02
CA PRO A 7 -0.32 -12.17 11.95
C PRO A 7 -1.80 -12.56 12.10
N THR A 8 -2.64 -11.70 12.69
CA THR A 8 -4.05 -12.00 12.90
C THR A 8 -4.82 -11.93 11.58
N THR A 9 -4.49 -10.95 10.75
CA THR A 9 -5.12 -10.77 9.43
C THR A 9 -4.29 -11.34 8.28
N ASN A 10 -3.08 -11.83 8.57
CA ASN A 10 -2.08 -12.24 7.57
C ASN A 10 -1.88 -11.17 6.49
N ALA A 11 -1.75 -9.92 6.93
CA ALA A 11 -1.61 -8.75 6.08
C ALA A 11 -0.36 -7.95 6.44
N LEU A 12 0.09 -7.14 5.51
CA LEU A 12 1.11 -6.12 5.75
C LEU A 12 0.40 -4.80 5.98
N ARG A 13 0.71 -4.11 7.07
CA ARG A 13 0.15 -2.81 7.39
C ARG A 13 1.18 -1.74 7.05
N LEU A 14 0.90 -0.97 6.01
CA LEU A 14 1.69 0.17 5.60
C LEU A 14 1.16 1.42 6.29
N SER A 15 2.04 2.23 6.87
CA SER A 15 1.71 3.51 7.52
C SER A 15 2.84 4.52 7.33
N LEU A 16 2.58 5.79 7.64
CA LEU A 16 3.66 6.78 7.73
C LEU A 16 4.59 6.45 8.90
N ASP A 17 5.86 6.85 8.81
CA ASP A 17 6.84 6.58 9.86
C ASP A 17 6.76 7.62 10.99
N ARG A 18 5.57 7.75 11.54
CA ARG A 18 5.19 8.58 12.69
C ARG A 18 4.08 7.87 13.43
N GLU A 19 3.74 8.34 14.64
CA GLU A 19 2.64 7.74 15.38
C GLU A 19 1.36 7.82 14.54
N PRO A 20 0.77 6.67 14.12
CA PRO A 20 -0.40 6.69 13.28
C PRO A 20 -1.57 7.26 14.07
N GLY A 21 -2.35 8.14 13.43
CA GLY A 21 -3.61 8.60 14.00
C GLY A 21 -4.54 7.43 14.31
N GLU A 22 -5.42 7.58 15.30
CA GLU A 22 -6.37 6.52 15.65
C GLU A 22 -7.32 6.25 14.47
N PRO A 23 -7.40 4.99 14.00
CA PRO A 23 -8.32 4.65 12.93
C PRO A 23 -9.76 4.75 13.46
N SER A 24 -10.59 5.53 12.76
CA SER A 24 -12.01 5.66 13.08
C SER A 24 -12.88 4.71 12.26
N ARG A 25 -12.43 4.37 11.05
CA ARG A 25 -13.17 3.56 10.09
C ARG A 25 -12.23 2.78 9.19
N THR A 26 -12.73 1.62 8.75
CA THR A 26 -12.09 0.79 7.75
C THR A 26 -12.93 0.75 6.47
N VAL A 27 -12.28 0.81 5.31
CA VAL A 27 -12.91 0.70 3.99
C VAL A 27 -12.11 -0.26 3.13
N ASP A 28 -12.80 -1.20 2.49
CA ASP A 28 -12.17 -2.09 1.50
C ASP A 28 -12.06 -1.36 0.16
N LEU A 29 -10.87 -1.40 -0.43
CA LEU A 29 -10.51 -0.71 -1.66
C LEU A 29 -10.10 -1.74 -2.73
N PRO A 30 -10.70 -1.71 -3.92
CA PRO A 30 -10.19 -2.50 -5.03
C PRO A 30 -8.82 -1.98 -5.44
N GLY A 31 -7.93 -2.89 -5.84
CA GLY A 31 -6.60 -2.51 -6.26
C GLY A 31 -5.81 -3.67 -6.83
N TYR A 32 -4.52 -3.42 -6.99
CA TYR A 32 -3.54 -4.39 -7.46
C TYR A 32 -2.37 -4.45 -6.48
N VAL A 33 -1.81 -5.63 -6.35
CA VAL A 33 -0.52 -5.85 -5.72
C VAL A 33 0.48 -6.22 -6.79
N ASP A 34 1.61 -5.54 -6.79
CA ASP A 34 2.73 -5.84 -7.67
C ASP A 34 3.73 -6.70 -6.91
N VAL A 35 3.90 -7.92 -7.40
CA VAL A 35 4.80 -8.90 -6.79
C VAL A 35 5.93 -9.22 -7.76
N GLY A 36 7.16 -8.95 -7.31
CA GLY A 36 8.38 -9.29 -8.02
C GLY A 36 8.84 -10.73 -7.76
N GLU A 37 10.06 -11.03 -8.21
CA GLU A 37 10.68 -12.34 -8.02
C GLU A 37 10.70 -12.77 -6.54
N GLY A 38 10.53 -14.07 -6.30
CA GLY A 38 10.57 -14.64 -4.95
C GLY A 38 9.41 -14.20 -4.03
N GLY A 39 8.37 -13.54 -4.56
CA GLY A 39 7.26 -13.05 -3.74
C GLY A 39 7.54 -11.72 -3.03
N ARG A 40 8.46 -10.91 -3.56
CA ARG A 40 8.77 -9.56 -3.03
C ARG A 40 7.64 -8.60 -3.37
N LEU A 41 7.12 -7.86 -2.39
CA LEU A 41 6.15 -6.80 -2.63
C LEU A 41 6.86 -5.56 -3.23
N VAL A 42 6.50 -5.21 -4.46
CA VAL A 42 7.08 -4.08 -5.22
C VAL A 42 6.29 -2.81 -4.96
N GLY A 43 4.98 -2.89 -5.07
CA GLY A 43 4.10 -1.75 -4.86
C GLY A 43 2.64 -2.19 -4.84
N VAL A 44 1.76 -1.22 -4.64
CA VAL A 44 0.32 -1.43 -4.70
C VAL A 44 -0.33 -0.29 -5.45
N GLU A 45 -1.32 -0.62 -6.27
CA GLU A 45 -2.20 0.34 -6.90
C GLU A 45 -3.55 0.29 -6.20
N ILE A 46 -4.10 1.45 -5.86
CA ILE A 46 -5.41 1.58 -5.23
C ILE A 46 -6.32 2.31 -6.20
N MET A 47 -7.50 1.72 -6.44
CA MET A 47 -8.56 2.35 -7.21
C MET A 47 -9.56 3.00 -6.26
N PRO A 48 -9.94 4.28 -6.46
CA PRO A 48 -10.89 4.98 -5.62
C PRO A 48 -12.27 4.33 -5.73
N PRO A 49 -12.92 3.95 -4.61
CA PRO A 49 -14.36 3.73 -4.63
C PRO A 49 -15.08 5.08 -4.78
N PRO A 50 -16.33 5.10 -5.26
CA PRO A 50 -17.11 6.35 -5.41
C PRO A 50 -17.29 7.17 -4.13
N SER A 51 -17.05 6.57 -2.96
CA SER A 51 -17.25 7.14 -1.64
C SER A 51 -15.97 7.71 -1.01
N LEU A 52 -14.83 7.64 -1.69
CA LEU A 52 -13.54 8.10 -1.16
C LEU A 52 -12.83 8.96 -2.20
N ASP A 53 -12.56 10.22 -1.84
CA ASP A 53 -11.64 11.07 -2.59
C ASP A 53 -10.19 10.71 -2.19
N LEU A 54 -9.45 10.05 -3.08
CA LEU A 54 -8.07 9.63 -2.82
C LEU A 54 -7.12 10.81 -2.62
N THR A 55 -7.34 11.95 -3.30
CA THR A 55 -6.49 13.14 -3.12
C THR A 55 -6.59 13.64 -1.69
N THR A 56 -7.81 13.75 -1.18
CA THR A 56 -8.05 14.09 0.22
C THR A 56 -7.54 12.97 1.14
N ALA A 57 -7.84 11.70 0.87
CA ALA A 57 -7.43 10.62 1.76
C ALA A 57 -5.90 10.55 1.93
N LEU A 58 -5.13 10.75 0.86
CA LEU A 58 -3.68 10.63 0.86
C LEU A 58 -2.92 11.93 1.15
N GLN A 59 -3.61 13.05 1.37
CA GLN A 59 -2.95 14.32 1.65
C GLN A 59 -1.85 14.22 2.74
N PRO A 60 -2.03 13.50 3.87
CA PRO A 60 -0.96 13.40 4.87
C PRO A 60 0.29 12.67 4.39
N TRP A 61 0.17 11.85 3.34
CA TRP A 61 1.26 11.08 2.72
C TRP A 61 1.95 11.91 1.65
N THR A 62 1.20 12.69 0.87
CA THR A 62 1.75 13.61 -0.13
C THR A 62 2.35 14.87 0.50
N ASP A 63 1.87 15.29 1.68
CA ASP A 63 2.44 16.41 2.45
C ASP A 63 3.70 16.00 3.23
N ASP A 64 3.95 14.70 3.40
CA ASP A 64 5.16 14.18 4.05
C ASP A 64 6.29 14.08 3.02
N PRO A 65 7.42 14.81 3.20
CA PRO A 65 8.45 14.93 2.18
C PRO A 65 9.16 13.61 1.86
N VAL A 66 9.16 12.64 2.80
CA VAL A 66 9.78 11.33 2.59
C VAL A 66 8.78 10.38 1.95
N ALA A 67 7.54 10.35 2.42
CA ALA A 67 6.53 9.44 1.87
C ALA A 67 6.10 9.86 0.45
N ALA A 68 6.05 11.16 0.15
CA ALA A 68 5.66 11.67 -1.15
C ALA A 68 6.55 11.16 -2.31
N GLU A 69 7.82 10.82 -2.06
CA GLU A 69 8.71 10.24 -3.07
C GLU A 69 8.26 8.84 -3.56
N TYR A 70 7.37 8.19 -2.81
CA TYR A 70 6.90 6.83 -3.09
C TYR A 70 5.42 6.77 -3.47
N VAL A 71 4.72 7.90 -3.45
CA VAL A 71 3.29 7.98 -3.74
C VAL A 71 3.10 8.72 -5.05
N ASP A 72 2.63 8.02 -6.07
CA ASP A 72 2.21 8.60 -7.34
C ASP A 72 0.69 8.69 -7.36
N LEU A 73 0.17 9.91 -7.46
CA LEU A 73 -1.26 10.19 -7.38
C LEU A 73 -1.78 10.61 -8.74
N ASP A 74 -2.64 9.77 -9.31
CA ASP A 74 -3.38 10.04 -10.53
C ASP A 74 -4.85 10.39 -10.21
N PRO A 75 -5.60 10.97 -11.16
CA PRO A 75 -7.02 11.27 -10.95
C PRO A 75 -7.87 10.04 -10.62
N ASP A 76 -7.49 8.87 -11.17
CA ASP A 76 -8.29 7.64 -11.13
C ASP A 76 -7.62 6.52 -10.33
N SER A 77 -6.39 6.70 -9.85
CA SER A 77 -5.69 5.72 -9.02
C SER A 77 -4.56 6.36 -8.22
N VAL A 78 -3.99 5.59 -7.32
CA VAL A 78 -2.74 5.93 -6.64
C VAL A 78 -1.86 4.70 -6.66
N TYR A 79 -0.59 4.91 -6.99
CA TYR A 79 0.44 3.90 -6.86
C TYR A 79 1.34 4.21 -5.66
N ILE A 80 1.55 3.22 -4.79
CA ILE A 80 2.50 3.32 -3.67
C ILE A 80 3.64 2.34 -3.91
N THR A 81 4.84 2.89 -4.14
CA THR A 81 6.07 2.12 -4.30
C THR A 81 6.58 1.67 -2.94
N LEU A 82 6.79 0.37 -2.77
CA LEU A 82 7.27 -0.23 -1.51
C LEU A 82 8.69 -0.76 -1.62
N SER A 83 9.09 -1.14 -2.82
CA SER A 83 10.45 -1.52 -3.08
C SER A 83 10.84 -1.17 -4.51
N VAL A 84 11.89 -0.38 -4.65
CA VAL A 84 12.45 -0.06 -5.96
C VAL A 84 13.10 -1.34 -6.49
N PRO A 85 12.86 -1.76 -7.74
CA PRO A 85 13.69 -2.78 -8.37
C PRO A 85 15.15 -2.31 -8.30
N GLU A 86 16.07 -3.15 -7.82
CA GLU A 86 17.49 -2.83 -7.91
C GLU A 86 17.84 -2.58 -9.39
N GLU A 87 18.73 -1.62 -9.66
CA GLU A 87 19.16 -1.34 -11.04
C GLU A 87 19.65 -2.64 -11.70
N GLY A 88 18.98 -3.06 -12.78
CA GLY A 88 19.26 -4.31 -13.47
C GLY A 88 18.27 -5.45 -13.22
N ILE A 89 17.30 -5.31 -12.30
CA ILE A 89 16.13 -6.19 -12.25
C ILE A 89 15.16 -5.78 -13.36
N ASP A 90 14.90 -6.71 -14.26
CA ASP A 90 14.00 -6.49 -15.38
C ASP A 90 12.57 -6.23 -14.87
N ARG A 91 12.00 -5.08 -15.23
CA ARG A 91 10.59 -4.75 -14.90
C ARG A 91 9.63 -5.81 -15.46
N GLU A 92 10.07 -6.60 -16.44
CA GLU A 92 9.34 -7.73 -17.02
C GLU A 92 9.00 -8.86 -16.02
N GLN A 93 9.61 -8.90 -14.83
CA GLN A 93 9.33 -9.93 -13.84
C GLN A 93 8.30 -9.53 -12.77
N VAL A 94 7.77 -8.31 -12.83
CA VAL A 94 6.70 -7.85 -11.92
C VAL A 94 5.36 -8.40 -12.40
N ARG A 95 4.65 -9.09 -11.50
CA ARG A 95 3.28 -9.56 -11.76
C ARG A 95 2.31 -8.73 -10.94
N ALA A 96 1.41 -8.04 -11.65
CA ALA A 96 0.25 -7.41 -11.05
C ALA A 96 -0.84 -8.47 -10.82
N ALA A 97 -1.43 -8.48 -9.63
CA ALA A 97 -2.57 -9.31 -9.31
C ALA A 97 -3.64 -8.50 -8.57
N GLN A 98 -4.91 -8.78 -8.86
CA GLN A 98 -6.03 -8.11 -8.19
C GLN A 98 -6.06 -8.46 -6.70
N ALA A 99 -6.30 -7.44 -5.88
CA ALA A 99 -6.43 -7.58 -4.44
C ALA A 99 -7.50 -6.64 -3.88
N THR A 100 -8.09 -7.03 -2.76
CA THR A 100 -8.87 -6.13 -1.92
C THR A 100 -7.94 -5.60 -0.84
N LEU A 101 -7.55 -4.34 -0.98
CA LEU A 101 -6.80 -3.60 0.01
C LEU A 101 -7.76 -3.06 1.06
N ARG A 102 -7.24 -2.69 2.23
CA ARG A 102 -8.07 -2.15 3.30
C ARG A 102 -7.48 -0.87 3.84
N ALA A 103 -8.15 0.24 3.60
CA ALA A 103 -7.79 1.53 4.16
C ALA A 103 -8.33 1.69 5.57
N GLU A 104 -7.45 2.10 6.47
CA GLU A 104 -7.78 2.64 7.78
C GLU A 104 -7.80 4.18 7.67
N LEU A 105 -8.96 4.78 7.97
CA LEU A 105 -9.20 6.21 7.87
C LEU A 105 -9.41 6.83 9.26
N ASP A 106 -8.86 8.01 9.49
CA ASP A 106 -9.16 8.81 10.69
C ASP A 106 -10.55 9.47 10.62
N GLY A 107 -10.92 10.18 11.68
CA GLY A 107 -12.22 10.88 11.78
C GLY A 107 -12.42 11.99 10.73
N THR A 108 -11.37 12.36 9.99
CA THR A 108 -11.38 13.36 8.91
C THR A 108 -11.23 12.72 7.52
N GLN A 109 -11.41 11.40 7.41
CA GLN A 109 -11.29 10.61 6.19
C GLN A 109 -9.87 10.57 5.58
N ARG A 110 -8.84 10.84 6.38
CA ARG A 110 -7.46 10.71 5.92
C ARG A 110 -6.95 9.30 6.16
N LEU A 111 -6.15 8.79 5.24
CA LEU A 111 -5.53 7.48 5.33
C LEU A 111 -4.46 7.48 6.42
N VAL A 112 -4.65 6.67 7.46
CA VAL A 112 -3.65 6.45 8.51
C VAL A 112 -2.84 5.19 8.28
N ALA A 113 -3.45 4.17 7.65
CA ALA A 113 -2.75 2.96 7.23
C ALA A 113 -3.48 2.24 6.09
N LEU A 114 -2.73 1.41 5.38
CA LEU A 114 -3.22 0.52 4.34
C LEU A 114 -2.83 -0.92 4.68
N ALA A 115 -3.81 -1.80 4.84
CA ALA A 115 -3.56 -3.23 4.99
C ALA A 115 -3.57 -3.91 3.61
N ILE A 116 -2.49 -4.65 3.34
CA ILE A 116 -2.20 -5.32 2.08
C ILE A 116 -2.21 -6.83 2.35
N PRO A 117 -3.17 -7.59 1.83
CA PRO A 117 -3.24 -9.03 2.05
C PRO A 117 -2.01 -9.74 1.47
N ARG A 118 -1.38 -10.64 2.24
CA ARG A 118 -0.17 -11.37 1.78
C ARG A 118 -0.44 -12.46 0.76
N ARG A 119 -1.68 -12.88 0.61
CA ARG A 119 -2.08 -13.98 -0.28
C ARG A 119 -3.39 -13.63 -0.95
N GLY A 120 -3.50 -13.99 -2.21
CA GLY A 120 -4.72 -13.88 -2.98
C GLY A 120 -4.62 -14.64 -4.28
N THR A 121 -5.61 -14.50 -5.13
CA THR A 121 -5.62 -15.18 -6.43
C THR A 121 -4.50 -14.65 -7.31
N GLY A 122 -3.55 -15.52 -7.66
CA GLY A 122 -2.45 -15.19 -8.57
C GLY A 122 -1.21 -14.59 -7.91
N TYR A 123 -1.15 -14.49 -6.57
CA TYR A 123 0.04 -13.97 -5.88
C TYR A 123 0.20 -14.50 -4.45
N GLU A 124 1.45 -14.54 -3.99
CA GLU A 124 1.84 -14.72 -2.59
C GLU A 124 3.05 -13.85 -2.27
N ILE A 125 2.97 -13.11 -1.15
CA ILE A 125 4.02 -12.23 -0.66
C ILE A 125 4.84 -12.98 0.40
N SER A 126 6.08 -13.30 0.05
CA SER A 126 6.98 -14.17 0.81
C SER A 126 7.98 -13.39 1.66
N TYR A 127 8.27 -12.13 1.31
CA TYR A 127 9.25 -11.29 2.03
C TYR A 127 8.57 -10.14 2.80
N PRO A 128 8.42 -10.23 4.13
CA PRO A 128 8.13 -9.08 4.98
C PRO A 128 9.35 -8.57 5.77
N SER A 129 10.49 -9.27 5.75
CA SER A 129 11.64 -8.93 6.59
C SER A 129 12.60 -7.97 5.89
N GLY A 130 12.48 -6.68 6.20
CA GLY A 130 13.41 -5.64 5.75
C GLY A 130 13.29 -4.37 6.58
N ASN A 131 13.56 -4.47 7.89
CA ASN A 131 14.16 -3.43 8.75
C ASN A 131 14.28 -4.01 10.17
N GLN A 132 15.46 -4.56 10.48
CA GLN A 132 16.00 -4.53 11.83
C GLN A 132 16.96 -3.35 11.92
#